data_AF-A0AAW5BZS8-F1
#
_entry.id   AF-A0AAW5BZS8-F1
#
_cell.length_a   1.000
_cell.length_b   1.000
_cell.length_c   1.000
_cell.angle_alpha   90.00
_cell.angle_beta   90.00
_cell.angle_gamma   90.00
#
_symmetry.space_group_name_H-M   'P 1'
#
loop_
_entity.id
_entity.type
_entity.pdbx_description
1 polymer ?
#
loop_
_entity_poly.entity_id
_entity_poly.type
_entity_poly.pdbx_seq_one_letter_code
_entity_poly.pdbx_strand_id
1 'polypeptide(L)'
;MRLLLKLFAAPVMLALTILAAMLMFLFDICSFLLTVASVITALLGVGLFFTPTPHGGFIFLFLAFLLSPYGLQAVAGLLIEAVDGLGSSLRQFLVS
;
A
#
# COMPACT_ATOMS: atom_id res chain seq x y z
N MET A 1 12.82 -6.68 -38.50
CA MET A 1 12.82 -5.82 -37.30
C MET A 1 11.73 -6.20 -36.28
N ARG A 2 10.44 -6.32 -36.64
CA ARG A 2 9.34 -6.63 -35.68
C ARG A 2 9.36 -8.04 -35.07
N LEU A 3 9.86 -9.05 -35.81
CA LEU A 3 9.92 -10.44 -35.35
C LEU A 3 10.95 -10.66 -34.22
N LEU A 4 12.11 -9.99 -34.27
CA LEU A 4 13.13 -10.08 -33.21
C LEU A 4 12.61 -9.51 -31.88
N LEU A 5 11.95 -8.35 -31.92
CA LEU A 5 11.33 -7.76 -30.71
C LEU A 5 10.23 -8.66 -30.16
N LYS A 6 9.44 -9.32 -31.00
CA LYS A 6 8.36 -10.23 -30.57
C LYS A 6 8.92 -11.53 -29.97
N LEU A 7 10.07 -12.00 -30.46
CA LEU A 7 10.78 -13.17 -29.93
C LEU A 7 11.43 -12.88 -28.57
N PHE A 8 11.88 -11.65 -28.31
CA PHE A 8 12.41 -11.25 -27.00
C PHE A 8 11.30 -10.82 -26.02
N ALA A 9 10.19 -10.27 -26.51
CA ALA A 9 9.05 -9.88 -25.68
C ALA A 9 8.31 -11.08 -25.08
N ALA A 10 8.25 -12.22 -25.78
CA ALA A 10 7.64 -13.45 -25.27
C ALA A 10 8.31 -13.98 -23.98
N PRO A 11 9.65 -14.18 -23.90
CA PRO A 11 10.31 -14.59 -22.67
C PRO A 11 10.32 -13.50 -21.60
N VAL A 12 10.35 -12.21 -21.97
CA VAL A 12 10.25 -11.11 -20.99
C VAL A 12 8.88 -11.09 -20.31
N MET A 13 7.78 -11.29 -21.04
CA MET A 13 6.45 -11.40 -20.43
C MET A 13 6.34 -12.62 -19.51
N LEU A 14 6.93 -13.75 -19.90
CA LEU A 14 6.97 -14.95 -19.06
C LEU A 14 7.75 -14.70 -17.75
N ALA A 15 8.93 -14.09 -17.85
CA ALA A 15 9.73 -13.71 -16.69
C ALA A 15 9.01 -12.72 -15.77
N LEU A 16 8.32 -11.73 -16.35
CA LEU A 16 7.52 -10.77 -15.59
C LEU A 16 6.34 -11.45 -14.88
N THR A 17 5.72 -12.44 -15.52
CA THR A 17 4.62 -13.22 -14.93
C THR A 17 5.12 -14.04 -13.74
N ILE A 18 6.28 -14.70 -13.89
CA ILE A 18 6.90 -15.48 -12.80
C ILE A 18 7.30 -14.55 -11.64
N LEU A 19 7.91 -13.41 -11.96
CA LEU A 19 8.28 -12.41 -10.97
C LEU A 19 7.05 -11.87 -10.23
N ALA A 20 5.96 -11.59 -10.96
CA ALA A 20 4.69 -11.17 -10.36
C ALA A 20 4.09 -12.25 -9.47
N ALA A 21 4.15 -13.53 -9.87
CA ALA A 21 3.69 -14.65 -9.04
C ALA A 21 4.52 -14.80 -7.75
N MET A 22 5.85 -14.67 -7.84
CA MET A 22 6.74 -14.67 -6.67
C MET A 22 6.42 -13.50 -5.74
N LEU A 23 6.17 -12.32 -6.30
CA LEU A 23 5.83 -11.13 -5.52
C LEU A 23 4.45 -11.26 -4.86
N MET A 24 3.45 -11.82 -5.55
CA MET A 24 2.14 -12.11 -4.96
C MET A 24 2.25 -13.11 -3.80
N PHE A 25 3.05 -14.16 -3.98
CA PHE A 25 3.30 -15.13 -2.91
C PHE A 25 4.00 -14.50 -1.70
N LEU A 26 5.02 -13.68 -1.94
CA LEU A 26 5.70 -12.96 -0.86
C LEU A 26 4.78 -11.94 -0.19
N PHE A 27 3.94 -11.26 -0.97
CA PHE A 27 2.95 -10.31 -0.47
C PHE A 27 1.89 -10.97 0.39
N ASP A 28 1.48 -12.21 0.08
CA ASP A 28 0.57 -13.00 0.91
C ASP A 28 1.19 -13.27 2.30
N ILE A 29 2.44 -13.74 2.33
CA ILE A 29 3.18 -13.97 3.59
C ILE A 29 3.37 -12.66 4.36
N CYS A 30 3.75 -11.58 3.67
CA CYS A 30 3.86 -10.26 4.28
C CYS A 30 2.53 -9.76 4.81
N SER A 31 1.43 -9.93 4.08
CA SER A 31 0.09 -9.53 4.48
C SER A 31 -0.32 -10.23 5.77
N PHE A 32 -0.06 -11.52 5.89
CA PHE A 32 -0.27 -12.28 7.12
C PHE A 32 0.58 -11.72 8.27
N LEU A 33 1.88 -11.54 8.06
CA LEU A 33 2.81 -11.05 9.09
C LEU A 33 2.49 -9.61 9.54
N LEU A 34 2.17 -8.74 8.59
CA LEU A 34 1.75 -7.35 8.81
C LEU A 34 0.41 -7.29 9.56
N THR A 35 -0.52 -8.21 9.28
CA THR A 35 -1.79 -8.31 10.02
C THR A 35 -1.52 -8.68 11.48
N VAL A 36 -0.65 -9.67 11.74
CA VAL A 36 -0.25 -10.04 13.11
C VAL A 36 0.44 -8.88 13.82
N ALA A 37 1.40 -8.23 13.16
CA ALA A 37 2.10 -7.08 13.71
C ALA A 37 1.14 -5.90 13.99
N SER A 38 0.16 -5.66 13.10
CA SER A 38 -0.89 -4.66 13.27
C SER A 38 -1.75 -4.95 14.49
N VAL A 39 -2.20 -6.20 14.69
CA VAL A 39 -2.99 -6.60 15.87
C VAL A 39 -2.22 -6.38 17.17
N ILE A 40 -0.94 -6.76 17.22
CA ILE A 40 -0.08 -6.56 18.40
C ILE A 40 0.08 -5.07 18.69
N THR A 41 0.39 -4.28 17.67
CA THR A 41 0.57 -2.82 17.77
C THR A 41 -0.74 -2.14 18.21
N ALA A 42 -1.89 -2.61 17.71
CA ALA A 42 -3.20 -2.11 18.09
C ALA A 42 -3.52 -2.40 19.56
N LEU A 43 -3.27 -3.64 20.02
CA LEU A 43 -3.43 -4.01 21.43
C LEU A 43 -2.52 -3.19 22.35
N LEU A 44 -1.27 -2.97 21.94
CA LEU A 44 -0.34 -2.09 22.66
C LEU A 44 -0.87 -0.64 22.73
N GLY A 45 -1.38 -0.12 21.60
CA GLY A 45 -1.99 1.20 21.52
C GLY A 45 -3.19 1.35 22.46
N VAL A 46 -4.09 0.35 22.48
CA VAL A 46 -5.23 0.30 23.40
C VAL A 46 -4.76 0.27 24.86
N GLY A 47 -3.73 -0.52 25.18
CA GLY A 47 -3.14 -0.54 26.53
C GLY A 47 -2.61 0.82 26.98
N LEU A 48 -1.98 1.58 26.06
CA LEU A 48 -1.45 2.90 26.34
C LEU A 48 -2.55 3.95 26.63
N PHE A 49 -3.79 3.75 26.17
CA PHE A 49 -4.91 4.63 26.54
C PHE A 49 -5.24 4.59 28.04
N PHE A 50 -4.89 3.50 28.74
CA PHE A 50 -5.09 3.38 30.19
C PHE A 50 -3.95 4.01 31.01
N THR A 51 -2.91 4.52 30.36
CA THR A 51 -1.81 5.26 30.99
C THR A 51 -2.03 6.76 30.90
N PRO A 52 -1.43 7.60 31.77
CA PRO A 52 -1.57 9.07 31.72
C PRO A 52 -1.00 9.73 30.44
N THR A 53 -0.55 8.95 29.45
CA THR A 53 -0.04 9.40 28.15
C THR A 53 -0.93 8.91 26.98
N PRO A 54 -2.18 9.39 26.87
CA PRO A 54 -3.14 8.93 25.85
C PRO A 54 -2.74 9.28 24.41
N HIS A 55 -1.85 10.26 24.23
CA HIS A 55 -1.28 10.62 22.92
C HIS A 55 -0.48 9.48 22.30
N GLY A 56 0.20 8.65 23.10
CA GLY A 56 0.95 7.50 22.61
C GLY A 56 0.05 6.42 22.00
N GLY A 57 -1.14 6.22 22.56
CA GLY A 57 -2.12 5.26 22.07
C GLY A 57 -2.63 5.59 20.67
N PHE A 58 -2.97 6.86 20.41
CA PHE A 58 -3.44 7.30 19.09
C PHE A 58 -2.39 7.07 18.00
N ILE A 59 -1.13 7.41 18.27
CA ILE A 59 -0.02 7.23 17.33
C ILE A 59 0.18 5.73 17.05
N PHE A 60 0.13 4.87 18.07
CA PHE A 60 0.25 3.43 17.90
C PHE A 60 -0.90 2.83 17.08
N LEU A 61 -2.14 3.29 17.28
CA LEU A 61 -3.27 2.84 16.48
C LEU A 61 -3.17 3.29 15.02
N PHE A 62 -2.72 4.53 14.78
CA PHE A 62 -2.47 5.02 13.43
C PHE A 62 -1.35 4.23 12.74
N LEU A 63 -0.28 3.92 13.46
CA LEU A 63 0.81 3.09 12.96
C LEU A 63 0.37 1.65 12.72
N ALA A 64 -0.49 1.08 13.59
CA ALA A 64 -1.08 -0.24 13.39
C ALA A 64 -1.97 -0.28 12.15
N PHE A 65 -2.73 0.79 11.88
CA PHE A 65 -3.52 0.91 10.67
C PHE A 65 -2.62 0.98 9.43
N LEU A 66 -1.59 1.84 9.42
CA LEU A 66 -0.64 1.95 8.31
C LEU A 66 0.14 0.65 8.04
N LEU A 67 0.53 -0.05 9.11
CA LEU A 67 1.24 -1.32 9.00
C LEU A 67 0.34 -2.43 8.46
N SER A 68 -0.98 -2.31 8.63
CA SER A 68 -1.93 -3.26 8.04
C SER A 68 -1.93 -3.14 6.50
N PRO A 69 -1.93 -4.26 5.77
CA PRO A 69 -2.02 -4.25 4.30
C PRO A 69 -3.25 -3.47 3.79
N TYR A 70 -4.33 -3.44 4.56
CA TYR A 70 -5.54 -2.67 4.26
C TYR A 70 -5.39 -1.17 4.49
N GLY A 71 -4.68 -0.74 5.52
CA GLY A 71 -4.45 0.68 5.75
C GLY A 71 -3.52 1.29 4.71
N LEU A 72 -2.53 0.51 4.25
CA LEU A 72 -1.69 0.94 3.13
C LEU A 72 -2.48 1.08 1.81
N GLN A 73 -3.44 0.19 1.55
CA GLN A 73 -4.38 0.34 0.42
C GLN A 73 -5.28 1.57 0.57
N ALA A 74 -5.80 1.84 1.76
CA ALA A 74 -6.63 3.02 2.01
C ALA A 74 -5.86 4.33 1.77
N VAL A 75 -4.60 4.40 2.22
CA VAL A 75 -3.74 5.57 1.98
C VAL A 75 -3.36 5.70 0.51
N ALA A 76 -3.09 4.60 -0.18
CA ALA A 76 -2.85 4.62 -1.62
C ALA A 76 -4.07 5.12 -2.39
N GLY A 77 -5.28 4.66 -2.03
CA GLY A 77 -6.54 5.14 -2.61
C GLY A 77 -6.75 6.64 -2.40
N LEU A 78 -6.55 7.12 -1.17
CA LEU A 78 -6.62 8.54 -0.84
C LEU A 78 -5.61 9.37 -1.65
N LEU A 79 -4.39 8.87 -1.83
CA LEU A 79 -3.35 9.55 -2.59
C LEU A 79 -3.69 9.63 -4.08
N ILE A 80 -4.23 8.56 -4.66
CA ILE A 80 -4.69 8.53 -6.06
C ILE A 80 -5.83 9.55 -6.24
N GLU A 81 -6.82 9.54 -5.35
CA GLU A 81 -7.94 10.49 -5.38
C GLU A 81 -7.47 11.94 -5.24
N ALA A 82 -6.51 12.20 -4.35
CA ALA A 82 -5.91 13.53 -4.19
C ALA A 82 -5.17 13.99 -5.45
N VAL A 83 -4.43 13.09 -6.11
CA VAL A 83 -3.71 13.38 -7.36
C VAL A 83 -4.68 13.64 -8.51
N ASP A 84 -5.75 12.86 -8.63
CA ASP A 84 -6.79 13.07 -9.64
C ASP A 84 -7.58 14.38 -9.39
N GLY A 85 -7.86 14.69 -8.13
CA GLY A 85 -8.46 15.96 -7.70
C GLY A 85 -7.57 17.17 -8.03
N LEU A 86 -6.26 17.03 -7.86
CA LEU A 86 -5.30 18.08 -8.23
C LEU A 86 -5.21 18.24 -9.75
N GLY A 87 -5.14 17.13 -10.49
CA GLY A 87 -5.05 17.13 -11.95
C GLY A 87 -6.30 17.73 -12.61
N SER A 88 -7.49 17.44 -12.09
CA SER A 88 -8.74 18.06 -12.54
C SER A 88 -8.80 19.55 -12.23
N SER A 89 -8.39 19.96 -11.03
CA SER A 89 -8.31 21.38 -10.64
C SER A 89 -7.35 22.17 -11.53
N LEU A 90 -6.17 21.61 -11.82
CA LEU A 90 -5.20 22.23 -12.73
C LEU A 90 -5.71 22.30 -14.16
N ARG A 91 -6.38 21.25 -14.66
CA ARG A 91 -6.97 21.25 -16.00
C ARG A 91 -8.08 22.30 -16.12
N GLN A 92 -8.89 22.48 -15.08
CA GLN A 92 -9.92 23.51 -15.02
C GLN A 92 -9.32 24.91 -14.97
N PHE A 93 -8.20 25.11 -14.25
CA PHE A 93 -7.48 26.38 -14.21
C PHE A 93 -6.83 26.75 -15.55
N LEU A 94 -6.47 25.75 -16.37
CA LEU A 94 -5.80 25.96 -17.66
C LEU A 94 -6.80 26.16 -18.82
N VAL A 95 -8.03 25.68 -18.66
CA VAL A 95 -9.16 25.89 -19.61
C VAL A 95 -9.91 27.19 -19.34
N SER A 96 -9.85 27.71 -18.10
CA SER A 96 -10.39 29.02 -17.72
C SER A 96 -9.44 30.16 -18.07
#